data_AF-A0A381SP44-F1
#
_entry.id   AF-A0A381SP44-F1
#
_cell.length_a   1.000
_cell.length_b   1.000
_cell.length_c   1.000
_cell.angle_alpha   90.00
_cell.angle_beta   90.00
_cell.angle_gamma   90.00
#
_symmetry.space_group_name_H-M   'P 1'
#
loop_
_entity.id
_entity.type
_entity.pdbx_description
1 polymer ?
#
loop_
_entity_poly.entity_id
_entity_poly.type
_entity_poly.pdbx_seq_one_letter_code
_entity_poly.pdbx_strand_id
1 'polypeptide(L)'
;MILAVVIACAGGRVVTAQDSPFDLLILNGRIMDGTGNPWRRADIGVRDGRIADVGLLGDARAERRIDAGGQLVTPGFIDVHSHAGEGLAREGLG
;
A
#
# COMPACT_ATOMS: atom_id res chain seq x y z
N MET A 1 -39.22 -0.16 36.10
CA MET A 1 -37.80 -0.14 36.51
C MET A 1 -37.23 -1.55 36.39
N ILE A 2 -37.00 -2.03 35.17
CA ILE A 2 -36.25 -3.26 34.91
C ILE A 2 -35.26 -2.92 33.80
N LEU A 3 -34.01 -3.17 34.13
CA LEU A 3 -32.78 -2.81 33.43
C LEU A 3 -32.70 -3.51 32.07
N ALA A 4 -32.57 -2.74 30.98
CA ALA A 4 -32.20 -3.27 29.67
C ALA A 4 -30.72 -3.63 29.69
N VAL A 5 -30.41 -4.93 29.60
CA VAL A 5 -29.05 -5.42 29.37
C VAL A 5 -28.71 -5.15 27.91
N VAL A 6 -27.96 -4.07 27.67
CA VAL A 6 -27.28 -3.84 26.40
C VAL A 6 -26.07 -4.79 26.38
N ILE A 7 -26.18 -5.87 25.62
CA ILE A 7 -25.03 -6.69 25.26
C ILE A 7 -24.19 -5.84 24.30
N ALA A 8 -23.13 -5.24 24.83
CA ALA A 8 -22.10 -4.61 24.02
C ALA A 8 -21.31 -5.72 23.31
N CYS A 9 -21.68 -6.04 22.08
CA CYS A 9 -20.79 -6.75 21.16
C CYS A 9 -19.66 -5.79 20.76
N ALA A 10 -18.56 -5.82 21.52
CA ALA A 10 -17.37 -5.07 21.22
C ALA A 10 -16.68 -5.61 19.94
N GLY A 11 -16.37 -4.71 19.00
CA GLY A 11 -15.19 -4.85 18.14
C GLY A 11 -15.36 -5.06 16.63
N GLY A 12 -16.58 -5.02 16.07
CA GLY A 12 -16.75 -5.09 14.61
C GLY A 12 -16.56 -3.73 13.94
N ARG A 13 -15.48 -3.53 13.17
CA ARG A 13 -15.38 -2.39 12.25
C ARG A 13 -16.49 -2.49 11.20
N VAL A 14 -17.33 -1.47 11.10
CA VAL A 14 -18.29 -1.31 9.99
C VAL A 14 -17.48 -0.93 8.75
N VAL A 15 -17.22 -1.90 7.87
CA VAL A 15 -16.62 -1.65 6.56
C VAL A 15 -17.67 -0.96 5.71
N THR A 16 -17.48 0.32 5.41
CA THR A 16 -18.42 1.08 4.59
C THR A 16 -18.09 0.89 3.11
N ALA A 17 -19.03 1.22 2.21
CA ALA A 17 -18.80 1.17 0.76
C ALA A 17 -17.67 2.11 0.27
N GLN A 18 -17.11 2.94 1.14
CA GLN A 18 -15.98 3.84 0.90
C GLN A 18 -14.62 3.28 1.36
N ASP A 19 -14.58 2.18 2.11
CA ASP A 19 -13.33 1.52 2.44
C ASP A 19 -12.81 0.81 1.19
N SER A 20 -11.92 1.48 0.46
CA SER A 20 -11.16 0.80 -0.58
C SER A 20 -10.23 -0.21 0.09
N PRO A 21 -10.08 -1.44 -0.45
CA PRO A 21 -9.15 -2.42 0.09
C PRO A 21 -7.69 -1.93 0.07
N PHE A 22 -7.38 -0.91 -0.75
CA PHE A 22 -6.06 -0.31 -0.92
C PHE A 22 -6.15 1.23 -0.96
N ASP A 23 -5.12 1.90 -0.47
CA ASP A 23 -4.92 3.34 -0.63
C ASP A 23 -4.31 3.61 -2.02
N LEU A 24 -3.41 2.73 -2.46
CA LEU A 24 -2.74 2.81 -3.76
C LEU A 24 -2.72 1.44 -4.44
N LEU A 25 -3.05 1.43 -5.73
CA LEU A 25 -2.92 0.27 -6.60
C LEU A 25 -2.00 0.60 -7.78
N ILE A 26 -0.94 -0.19 -7.95
CA ILE A 26 0.00 -0.10 -9.07
C ILE A 26 -0.29 -1.27 -10.01
N LEU A 27 -0.70 -0.99 -11.24
CA LEU A 27 -1.22 -1.97 -12.21
C LEU A 27 -0.23 -2.29 -13.31
N ASN A 28 -0.35 -3.49 -13.90
CA ASN A 28 0.34 -3.92 -15.12
C ASN A 28 1.89 -3.90 -15.05
N GLY A 29 2.43 -3.92 -13.83
CA GLY A 29 3.86 -3.80 -13.59
C GLY A 29 4.62 -5.07 -13.96
N ARG A 30 5.89 -4.89 -14.35
CA ARG A 30 6.90 -5.96 -14.27
C ARG A 30 7.63 -5.81 -12.95
N ILE A 31 7.26 -6.62 -11.97
CA ILE A 31 7.81 -6.55 -10.61
C ILE A 31 9.15 -7.26 -10.55
N MET A 32 10.17 -6.54 -10.12
CA MET A 32 11.47 -7.08 -9.72
C MET A 32 11.61 -6.83 -8.22
N ASP A 33 11.46 -7.87 -7.40
CA ASP A 33 11.30 -7.79 -5.94
C ASP A 33 12.62 -7.62 -5.16
N GLY A 34 13.76 -7.66 -5.85
CA GLY A 34 15.08 -7.52 -5.23
C GLY A 34 15.65 -8.82 -4.67
N THR A 35 14.99 -9.98 -4.81
CA THR A 35 15.53 -11.27 -4.36
C THR A 35 16.48 -11.92 -5.36
N GLY A 36 16.81 -11.23 -6.46
CA GLY A 36 17.64 -11.75 -7.56
C GLY A 36 16.89 -12.60 -8.59
N ASN A 37 15.59 -12.81 -8.41
CA ASN A 37 14.76 -13.51 -9.39
C ASN A 37 14.49 -12.64 -10.64
N PRO A 38 14.19 -13.25 -11.80
CA PRO A 38 13.64 -12.52 -12.94
C PRO A 38 12.34 -11.80 -12.57
N TRP A 39 12.02 -10.75 -13.33
CA TRP A 39 10.78 -10.02 -13.11
C TRP A 39 9.54 -10.88 -13.43
N ARG A 40 8.41 -10.58 -12.77
CA ARG A 40 7.09 -11.16 -13.06
C ARG A 40 6.02 -10.09 -13.31
N ARG A 41 4.99 -10.41 -14.11
CA ARG A 41 3.82 -9.52 -14.22
C ARG A 41 2.95 -9.65 -12.99
N ALA A 42 2.62 -8.51 -12.38
CA ALA A 42 1.68 -8.41 -11.27
C ALA A 42 1.35 -6.94 -10.98
N ASP A 43 0.29 -6.77 -10.22
CA ASP A 43 -0.15 -5.54 -9.60
C ASP A 43 0.31 -5.52 -8.13
N ILE A 44 0.42 -4.33 -7.55
CA ILE A 44 0.75 -4.12 -6.12
C ILE A 44 -0.36 -3.30 -5.47
N GLY A 45 -0.98 -3.86 -4.43
CA GLY A 45 -1.90 -3.16 -3.55
C GLY A 45 -1.18 -2.67 -2.30
N VAL A 46 -1.34 -1.39 -1.98
CA VAL A 46 -0.75 -0.76 -0.78
C VAL A 46 -1.88 -0.30 0.13
N ARG A 47 -1.76 -0.58 1.43
CA ARG A 47 -2.66 -0.11 2.48
C ARG A 47 -1.87 0.28 3.73
N ASP A 48 -2.22 1.40 4.34
CA ASP A 48 -1.56 1.97 5.53
C ASP A 48 -0.04 2.06 5.35
N GLY A 49 0.39 2.50 4.16
CA GLY A 49 1.81 2.64 3.79
C GLY A 49 2.58 1.33 3.65
N ARG A 50 1.91 0.17 3.61
CA ARG A 50 2.53 -1.16 3.45
C ARG A 50 2.00 -1.87 2.22
N ILE A 51 2.84 -2.71 1.61
CA ILE A 51 2.39 -3.65 0.58
C ILE A 51 1.44 -4.64 1.24
N ALA A 52 0.17 -4.60 0.85
CA ALA A 52 -0.90 -5.43 1.38
C ALA A 52 -1.13 -6.68 0.53
N ASP A 53 -0.93 -6.58 -0.78
CA ASP A 53 -1.05 -7.71 -1.71
C ASP A 53 -0.20 -7.50 -2.98
N VAL A 54 0.21 -8.61 -3.61
CA VAL A 54 0.95 -8.64 -4.88
C VAL A 54 0.41 -9.78 -5.74
N GLY A 55 -0.22 -9.45 -6.87
CA GLY A 55 -0.92 -10.46 -7.66
C GLY A 55 -1.70 -9.88 -8.84
N LEU A 56 -2.75 -10.57 -9.25
CA LEU A 56 -3.69 -10.05 -10.24
C LEU A 56 -4.81 -9.34 -9.48
N LEU A 57 -4.72 -8.02 -9.37
CA LEU A 57 -5.65 -7.21 -8.57
C LEU A 57 -6.68 -6.50 -9.45
N GLY A 58 -6.35 -6.25 -10.72
CA GLY A 58 -7.29 -5.83 -11.76
C GLY A 58 -8.15 -4.64 -11.34
N ASP A 59 -9.47 -4.84 -11.28
CA ASP A 59 -10.43 -3.79 -10.96
C ASP A 59 -10.67 -3.55 -9.46
N ALA A 60 -9.82 -4.08 -8.57
CA ALA A 60 -9.88 -3.80 -7.14
C ALA A 60 -9.93 -2.30 -6.85
N ARG A 61 -10.82 -1.87 -5.94
CA ARG A 61 -10.95 -0.46 -5.58
C ARG A 61 -9.68 0.05 -4.88
N ALA A 62 -9.30 1.28 -5.19
CA ALA A 62 -8.22 1.98 -4.52
C ALA A 62 -8.46 3.49 -4.57
N GLU A 63 -8.01 4.24 -3.57
CA GLU A 63 -8.10 5.71 -3.57
C GLU A 63 -7.26 6.31 -4.71
N ARG A 64 -6.10 5.71 -4.97
CA ARG A 64 -5.20 6.09 -6.07
C ARG A 64 -4.82 4.88 -6.92
N ARG A 65 -4.74 5.09 -8.23
CA ARG A 65 -4.28 4.09 -9.20
C ARG A 65 -3.12 4.62 -10.04
N ILE A 66 -2.15 3.77 -10.32
CA ILE A 66 -1.01 4.04 -11.21
C ILE A 66 -0.92 2.90 -12.22
N ASP A 67 -0.93 3.20 -13.51
CA ASP A 67 -0.64 2.22 -14.56
C ASP A 67 0.87 2.19 -14.84
N ALA A 68 1.51 1.06 -14.51
CA ALA A 68 2.93 0.80 -14.73
C ALA A 68 3.16 -0.08 -15.97
N GLY A 69 2.20 -0.13 -16.89
CA GLY A 69 2.30 -0.86 -18.16
C GLY A 69 3.60 -0.55 -18.91
N GLY A 70 4.37 -1.60 -19.21
CA GLY A 70 5.65 -1.47 -19.91
C GLY A 70 6.81 -0.96 -19.05
N GLN A 71 6.59 -0.68 -17.77
CA GLN A 71 7.60 -0.22 -16.82
C GLN A 71 8.05 -1.36 -15.89
N LEU A 72 9.15 -1.13 -15.16
CA LEU A 72 9.57 -1.98 -14.05
C LEU A 72 9.09 -1.37 -12.74
N VAL A 73 8.63 -2.21 -11.83
CA VAL A 73 8.31 -1.82 -10.45
C VAL A 73 9.33 -2.52 -9.56
N THR A 74 10.09 -1.74 -8.80
CA THR A 74 11.18 -2.23 -7.94
C THR A 74 10.94 -1.78 -6.50
N PRO A 75 11.58 -2.43 -5.51
CA PRO A 75 11.81 -1.79 -4.23
C PRO A 75 12.44 -0.40 -4.41
N GLY A 76 12.18 0.48 -3.45
CA GLY A 76 12.93 1.73 -3.35
C GLY A 76 14.42 1.43 -3.19
N PHE A 77 15.27 2.20 -3.87
CA PHE A 77 16.71 2.04 -3.75
C PHE A 77 17.20 2.48 -2.37
N ILE A 78 18.17 1.73 -1.84
CA ILE A 78 18.83 2.03 -0.56
C ILE A 78 20.16 2.69 -0.88
N ASP A 79 20.26 3.98 -0.60
CA ASP A 79 21.53 4.72 -0.63
C ASP A 79 22.28 4.50 0.69
N VAL A 80 23.34 3.69 0.63
CA VAL A 80 24.17 3.34 1.81
C VAL A 80 25.22 4.40 2.13
N HIS A 81 25.41 5.39 1.26
CA HIS A 81 26.43 6.41 1.44
C HIS A 81 25.91 7.78 1.01
N SER A 82 25.30 8.47 1.96
CA SER A 82 24.70 9.78 1.75
C SER A 82 25.25 10.81 2.72
N HIS A 83 25.44 12.03 2.22
CA HIS A 83 25.70 13.22 3.04
C HIS A 83 24.44 14.09 3.21
N ALA A 84 23.26 13.55 2.93
CA ALA A 84 22.00 14.29 3.00
C ALA A 84 21.53 14.61 4.43
N GLY A 85 22.23 14.18 5.48
CA GLY A 85 21.80 14.30 6.88
C GLY A 85 21.37 15.72 7.27
N GLU A 86 22.18 16.74 6.97
CA GLU A 86 21.81 18.13 7.24
C GLU A 86 20.62 18.62 6.41
N GLY A 87 20.42 18.08 5.21
CA GLY A 87 19.27 18.40 4.36
C GLY A 87 17.97 17.82 4.91
N LEU A 88 18.00 16.56 5.34
CA LEU A 88 16.84 15.82 5.87
C LEU A 88 16.43 16.28 7.27
N ALA A 89 17.36 16.81 8.07
CA ALA A 89 17.09 17.29 9.43
C ALA A 89 16.41 18.67 9.49
N ARG A 90 16.25 19.36 8.35
CA ARG A 90 15.53 20.66 8.30
C ARG A 90 14.03 20.42 8.35
N GLU A 91 13.33 21.15 9.21
CA GLU A 91 11.86 21.14 9.21
C GLU A 91 11.31 21.72 7.89
N GLY A 92 10.28 21.08 7.32
CA GLY A 92 9.60 21.55 6.10
C GLY A 92 9.67 20.63 4.88
N LEU A 93 10.15 19.39 5.01
CA LEU A 93 10.11 18.37 3.94
C LEU A 93 8.82 17.53 3.91
N GLY A 94 7.74 18.02 4.56
CA GLY A 94 6.42 17.38 4.60
C GLY A 94 5.43 18.05 3.66
#